data_AF-A0A1G8LP41-F1
#
_entry.id   AF-A0A1G8LP41-F1
#
_cell.length_a   1.000
_cell.length_b   1.000
_cell.length_c   1.000
_cell.angle_alpha   90.00
_cell.angle_beta   90.00
_cell.angle_gamma   90.00
#
_symmetry.space_group_name_H-M   'P 1'
#
loop_
_entity.id
_entity.type
_entity.pdbx_description
1 polymer ?
#
loop_
_entity_poly.entity_id
_entity_poly.type
_entity_poly.pdbx_seq_one_letter_code
_entity_poly.pdbx_strand_id
1 'polypeptide(L)'
;MDKLHFILGGATWINLVNTKYISHKQEVDILLDPSRTLQWMVENNLLRESDTLALENEDLLVPLIEELHSLRHFCKVILSELKQQGKLSLDTTEQLNRLVQQVKVSLTVVPKHEKLNLVTEGITARDHVLYNIVFSIINTLDSTFYRPY
;
A
#
# COMPACT_ATOMS: atom_id res chain seq x y z
N MET A 1 10.08 -12.82 -21.95
CA MET A 1 11.11 -11.77 -22.00
C MET A 1 11.02 -10.99 -20.72
N ASP A 2 12.12 -10.99 -19.97
CA ASP A 2 12.14 -10.80 -18.53
C ASP A 2 11.77 -9.38 -18.11
N LYS A 3 10.52 -9.22 -17.66
CA LYS A 3 10.21 -8.16 -16.72
C LYS A 3 10.98 -8.50 -15.44
N LEU A 4 11.90 -7.63 -15.00
CA LEU A 4 12.40 -7.64 -13.63
C LEU A 4 11.23 -7.24 -12.71
N HIS A 5 10.25 -8.14 -12.59
CA HIS A 5 9.32 -8.14 -11.48
C HIS A 5 10.16 -8.53 -10.28
N PHE A 6 10.24 -7.64 -9.29
CA PHE A 6 10.44 -8.13 -7.93
C PHE A 6 9.22 -9.00 -7.60
N ILE A 7 9.31 -10.29 -7.96
CA ILE A 7 8.46 -11.35 -7.39
C ILE A 7 9.00 -11.61 -5.98
N LEU A 8 8.99 -10.58 -5.14
CA LEU A 8 9.17 -10.69 -3.71
C LEU A 8 7.80 -10.45 -3.07
N GLY A 9 6.97 -11.49 -3.19
CA GLY A 9 6.04 -11.97 -2.16
C GLY A 9 4.98 -11.01 -1.61
N GLY A 10 3.85 -10.89 -2.32
CA GLY A 10 2.50 -10.76 -1.75
C GLY A 10 2.10 -9.46 -1.00
N ALA A 11 3.05 -8.67 -0.51
CA ALA A 11 2.75 -7.51 0.32
C ALA A 11 2.56 -6.24 -0.52
N THR A 12 1.38 -5.66 -0.43
CA THR A 12 0.93 -4.47 -1.17
C THR A 12 1.91 -3.29 -1.11
N TRP A 13 2.58 -3.06 0.02
CA TRP A 13 3.52 -1.95 0.16
C TRP A 13 4.83 -2.14 -0.65
N ILE A 14 5.27 -3.39 -0.84
CA ILE A 14 6.39 -3.73 -1.73
C ILE A 14 5.96 -3.53 -3.19
N ASN A 15 4.74 -3.94 -3.53
CA ASN A 15 4.18 -3.70 -4.86
C ASN A 15 4.09 -2.20 -5.19
N LEU A 16 3.81 -1.35 -4.18
CA LEU A 16 3.84 0.10 -4.36
C LEU A 16 5.23 0.61 -4.72
N VAL A 17 6.28 0.08 -4.09
CA VAL A 17 7.68 0.41 -4.44
C VAL A 17 8.00 0.03 -5.89
N ASN A 18 7.45 -1.09 -6.34
CA ASN A 18 7.64 -1.64 -7.68
C ASN A 18 6.83 -0.94 -8.78
N THR A 19 6.03 0.07 -8.45
CA THR A 19 5.36 0.91 -9.47
C THR A 19 6.34 1.71 -10.32
N LYS A 20 7.59 1.88 -9.86
CA LYS A 20 8.69 2.47 -10.63
C LYS A 20 9.74 1.41 -10.96
N TYR A 21 10.00 1.16 -12.24
CA TYR A 21 10.94 0.13 -12.69
C TYR A 21 11.57 0.47 -14.04
N ILE A 22 12.64 -0.24 -14.41
CA ILE A 22 13.28 -0.11 -15.73
C ILE A 22 12.72 -1.18 -16.67
N SER A 23 12.24 -0.76 -17.84
CA SER A 23 11.83 -1.65 -18.94
C SER A 23 12.43 -1.16 -20.23
N HIS A 24 13.05 -2.05 -21.03
CA HIS A 24 13.67 -1.68 -22.31
C HIS A 24 14.62 -0.46 -22.22
N LYS A 25 15.43 -0.39 -21.14
CA LYS A 25 16.35 0.73 -20.82
C LYS A 25 15.66 2.08 -20.55
N GLN A 26 14.34 2.11 -20.40
CA GLN A 26 13.58 3.28 -20.05
C GLN A 26 13.00 3.13 -18.64
N GLU A 27 12.94 4.23 -17.91
CA GLU A 27 12.25 4.28 -16.62
C GLU A 27 10.74 4.36 -16.87
N VAL A 28 10.00 3.46 -16.23
CA VAL A 28 8.54 3.42 -16.23
C VAL A 28 8.08 3.73 -14.81
N ASP A 29 7.09 4.61 -14.70
CA ASP A 29 6.43 4.93 -13.44
C ASP A 29 4.92 4.85 -13.64
N ILE A 30 4.29 3.85 -13.01
CA ILE A 30 2.85 3.59 -13.11
C ILE A 30 2.06 4.76 -12.50
N LEU A 31 2.59 5.40 -11.44
CA LEU A 31 1.88 6.43 -10.70
C LEU A 31 1.75 7.76 -11.47
N LEU A 32 2.49 7.93 -12.58
CA LEU A 32 2.39 9.12 -13.44
C LEU A 32 1.15 9.13 -14.32
N ASP A 33 0.43 8.01 -14.42
CA ASP A 33 -0.78 7.88 -15.24
C ASP A 33 -1.97 7.49 -14.35
N PRO A 34 -3.02 8.32 -14.24
CA PRO A 34 -4.15 8.04 -13.36
C PRO A 34 -4.88 6.74 -13.68
N SER A 35 -5.07 6.42 -14.97
CA SER A 35 -5.75 5.20 -15.39
C SER A 35 -4.95 3.95 -15.01
N ARG A 36 -3.64 3.97 -15.24
CA ARG A 36 -2.74 2.88 -14.83
C ARG A 36 -2.63 2.77 -13.32
N THR A 37 -2.70 3.88 -12.59
CA THR A 37 -2.70 3.87 -11.12
C THR A 37 -3.97 3.22 -10.58
N LEU A 38 -5.13 3.58 -11.12
CA LEU A 38 -6.40 2.96 -10.75
C LEU A 38 -6.38 1.46 -11.05
N GLN A 39 -5.93 1.07 -12.25
CA GLN A 39 -5.78 -0.34 -12.60
C GLN A 39 -4.84 -1.08 -11.64
N TRP A 40 -3.70 -0.48 -11.31
CA TRP A 40 -2.75 -1.05 -10.35
C TRP A 40 -3.37 -1.25 -8.96
N MET A 41 -4.18 -0.30 -8.48
CA MET A 41 -4.89 -0.45 -7.20
C MET A 41 -5.89 -1.62 -7.24
N VAL A 42 -6.63 -1.79 -8.34
CA VAL A 42 -7.52 -2.94 -8.54
C VAL A 42 -6.75 -4.26 -8.53
N GLU A 43 -5.67 -4.36 -9.31
CA GLU A 43 -4.84 -5.57 -9.41
C GLU A 43 -4.18 -5.97 -8.07
N ASN A 44 -4.00 -5.01 -7.16
CA ASN A 44 -3.43 -5.22 -5.83
C ASN A 44 -4.50 -5.37 -4.72
N ASN A 45 -5.78 -5.52 -5.09
CA ASN A 45 -6.91 -5.63 -4.16
C ASN A 45 -6.96 -4.50 -3.12
N LEU A 46 -6.61 -3.28 -3.55
CA LEU A 46 -6.61 -2.09 -2.69
C LEU A 46 -7.96 -1.41 -2.58
N LEU A 47 -8.93 -1.80 -3.41
CA LEU A 47 -10.21 -1.11 -3.58
C LEU A 47 -11.36 -2.09 -3.36
N ARG A 48 -12.39 -1.63 -2.64
CA ARG A 48 -13.74 -2.20 -2.72
C ARG A 48 -14.42 -1.70 -3.99
N GLU A 49 -15.51 -2.36 -4.38
CA GLU A 49 -16.33 -1.91 -5.52
C GLU A 49 -16.78 -0.44 -5.36
N SER A 50 -17.18 -0.05 -4.15
CA SER A 50 -17.54 1.34 -3.84
C SER A 50 -16.38 2.32 -3.95
N ASP A 51 -15.15 1.88 -3.66
CA ASP A 51 -13.96 2.73 -3.77
C ASP A 51 -13.61 2.95 -5.24
N THR A 52 -13.71 1.92 -6.08
CA THR A 52 -13.51 2.03 -7.53
C THR A 52 -14.45 3.06 -8.13
N LEU A 53 -15.75 2.99 -7.81
CA LEU A 53 -16.75 3.97 -8.28
C LEU A 53 -16.46 5.39 -7.78
N ALA A 54 -16.02 5.55 -6.53
CA ALA A 54 -15.67 6.85 -5.99
C ALA A 54 -14.45 7.47 -6.70
N LEU A 55 -13.47 6.64 -7.07
CA LEU A 55 -12.22 7.07 -7.70
C LEU A 55 -12.32 7.27 -9.22
N GLU A 56 -13.49 7.05 -9.83
CA GLU A 56 -13.78 7.57 -11.18
C GLU A 56 -13.80 9.11 -11.18
N ASN A 57 -14.01 9.73 -10.02
CA ASN A 57 -13.86 11.16 -9.85
C ASN A 57 -12.36 11.55 -9.74
N GLU A 58 -11.86 12.27 -10.74
CA GLU A 58 -10.48 12.75 -10.78
C GLU A 58 -10.10 13.64 -9.58
N ASP A 59 -11.05 14.41 -9.03
CA ASP A 59 -10.81 15.26 -7.85
C ASP A 59 -10.47 14.45 -6.59
N LEU A 60 -10.85 13.17 -6.55
CA LEU A 60 -10.49 12.24 -5.48
C LEU A 60 -9.25 11.40 -5.84
N LEU A 61 -9.10 11.04 -7.10
CA LEU A 61 -8.00 10.20 -7.57
C LEU A 61 -6.66 10.94 -7.58
N VAL A 62 -6.60 12.18 -8.08
CA VAL A 62 -5.34 12.93 -8.21
C VAL A 62 -4.66 13.16 -6.85
N PRO A 63 -5.34 13.63 -5.79
CA PRO A 63 -4.73 13.76 -4.47
C PRO A 63 -4.26 12.41 -3.90
N LEU A 64 -4.99 11.32 -4.16
CA LEU A 64 -4.58 9.99 -3.73
C LEU A 64 -3.31 9.52 -4.45
N ILE A 65 -3.14 9.83 -5.73
CA ILE A 65 -1.90 9.53 -6.48
C ILE A 65 -0.69 10.24 -5.85
N GLU A 66 -0.82 11.51 -5.48
CA GLU A 66 0.24 12.27 -4.80
C GLU A 66 0.61 11.66 -3.44
N GLU A 67 -0.39 11.16 -2.69
CA GLU A 67 -0.15 10.43 -1.45
C GLU A 67 0.55 9.09 -1.69
N LEU A 68 0.18 8.37 -2.75
CA LEU A 68 0.86 7.13 -3.14
C LEU A 68 2.31 7.37 -3.55
N HIS A 69 2.61 8.50 -4.21
CA HIS A 69 3.99 8.90 -4.50
C HIS A 69 4.80 9.13 -3.22
N SER A 70 4.23 9.88 -2.28
CA SER A 70 4.86 10.15 -0.98
C SER A 70 5.07 8.85 -0.18
N LEU A 71 4.04 8.00 -0.14
CA LEU A 71 4.08 6.72 0.55
C LEU A 71 5.08 5.76 -0.09
N ARG A 72 5.19 5.74 -1.42
CA ARG A 72 6.21 4.96 -2.12
C ARG A 72 7.62 5.37 -1.71
N HIS A 73 7.88 6.67 -1.57
CA HIS A 73 9.17 7.15 -1.08
C HIS A 73 9.42 6.65 0.35
N PHE A 74 8.44 6.78 1.22
CA PHE A 74 8.54 6.30 2.60
C PHE A 74 8.77 4.78 2.69
N CYS A 75 8.07 3.97 1.89
CA CYS A 75 8.31 2.53 1.78
C CYS A 75 9.76 2.21 1.37
N LYS A 76 10.38 3.01 0.49
CA LYS A 76 11.80 2.84 0.13
C LYS A 76 12.74 3.13 1.30
N VAL A 77 12.42 4.14 2.14
CA VAL A 77 13.17 4.43 3.36
C VAL A 77 13.12 3.23 4.31
N ILE A 78 11.91 2.73 4.59
CA ILE A 78 11.69 1.53 5.42
C ILE A 78 12.52 0.35 4.89
N LEU A 79 12.42 0.01 3.60
CA LEU A 79 13.18 -1.08 3.00
C LEU A 79 14.70 -0.88 3.12
N SER A 80 15.18 0.35 2.93
CA SER A 80 16.59 0.67 3.06
C SER A 80 17.10 0.47 4.49
N GLU A 81 16.36 0.94 5.49
CA GLU A 81 16.74 0.77 6.91
C GLU A 81 16.73 -0.71 7.31
N LEU A 82 15.69 -1.46 6.92
CA LEU A 82 15.63 -2.90 7.17
C LEU A 82 16.82 -3.63 6.53
N LYS A 83 17.21 -3.26 5.31
CA LYS A 83 18.36 -3.87 4.63
C LYS A 83 19.70 -3.53 5.28
N GLN A 84 19.87 -2.29 5.74
CA GLN A 84 21.15 -1.81 6.27
C GLN A 84 21.36 -2.12 7.75
N GLN A 85 20.30 -2.00 8.55
CA GLN A 85 20.36 -2.04 10.01
C GLN A 85 19.54 -3.17 10.62
N GLY A 86 18.70 -3.86 9.82
CA GLY A 86 17.81 -4.92 10.30
C GLY A 86 16.66 -4.42 11.17
N LYS A 87 16.50 -3.10 11.34
CA LYS A 87 15.45 -2.48 12.16
C LYS A 87 15.14 -1.07 11.65
N LEU A 88 14.00 -0.54 12.07
CA LEU A 88 13.61 0.84 11.78
C LEU A 88 14.26 1.80 12.79
N SER A 89 14.59 3.00 12.33
CA SER A 89 14.99 4.10 13.20
C SER A 89 13.80 4.66 13.99
N LEU A 90 14.10 5.45 15.03
CA LEU A 90 13.06 6.15 15.79
C LEU A 90 12.27 7.11 14.89
N ASP A 91 12.97 7.85 14.02
CA ASP A 91 12.34 8.79 13.09
C ASP A 91 11.39 8.08 12.11
N THR A 92 11.83 6.98 11.49
CA THR A 92 10.96 6.17 10.61
C THR A 92 9.75 5.62 11.36
N THR A 93 9.94 5.19 12.61
CA THR A 93 8.84 4.69 13.46
C THR A 93 7.84 5.80 13.79
N GLU A 94 8.32 7.01 14.10
CA GLU A 94 7.46 8.17 14.34
C GLU A 94 6.70 8.60 13.08
N GLN A 95 7.35 8.62 11.92
CA GLN A 95 6.70 8.91 10.64
C GLN A 95 5.60 7.88 10.32
N LEU A 96 5.87 6.59 10.56
CA LEU A 96 4.89 5.52 10.40
C LEU A 96 3.70 5.71 11.36
N ASN A 97 3.96 6.08 12.62
CA ASN A 97 2.90 6.38 13.59
C ASN A 97 2.04 7.58 13.15
N ARG A 98 2.65 8.64 12.61
CA ARG A 98 1.91 9.79 12.08
C ARG A 98 1.01 9.38 10.90
N LEU A 99 1.52 8.52 10.02
CA LEU A 99 0.72 7.97 8.91
C LEU A 99 -0.47 7.16 9.45
N VAL A 100 -0.25 6.27 10.42
CA VAL A 100 -1.33 5.49 11.07
C VAL A 100 -2.40 6.41 11.66
N GLN A 101 -2.02 7.50 12.33
CA GLN A 101 -2.95 8.44 12.96
C GLN A 101 -3.81 9.23 11.96
N GLN A 102 -3.37 9.34 10.71
CA GLN A 102 -4.11 10.03 9.65
C GLN A 102 -5.17 9.14 9.00
N VAL A 103 -5.05 7.81 9.13
CA VAL A 103 -5.96 6.85 8.50
C VAL A 103 -7.20 6.67 9.38
N LYS A 104 -8.36 6.99 8.83
CA LYS A 104 -9.63 6.81 9.54
C LYS A 104 -10.29 5.49 9.15
N VAL A 105 -10.53 4.64 10.15
CA VAL A 105 -11.17 3.35 9.96
C VAL A 105 -12.49 3.24 10.71
N SER A 106 -13.38 2.41 10.20
CA SER A 106 -14.59 1.95 10.86
C SER A 106 -14.57 0.42 10.97
N LEU A 107 -15.37 -0.10 11.90
CA LEU A 107 -15.66 -1.52 11.97
C LEU A 107 -16.97 -1.78 11.24
N THR A 108 -16.97 -2.78 10.36
CA THR A 108 -18.15 -3.21 9.62
C THR A 108 -18.29 -4.72 9.65
N VAL A 109 -19.51 -5.21 9.41
CA VAL A 109 -19.80 -6.64 9.34
C VAL A 109 -20.01 -7.01 7.88
N VAL A 110 -19.14 -7.87 7.36
CA VAL A 110 -19.27 -8.40 6.00
C VAL A 110 -19.64 -9.87 6.04
N PRO A 111 -20.61 -10.31 5.22
CA PRO A 111 -20.88 -11.73 5.05
C PRO A 111 -19.70 -12.38 4.32
N LYS A 112 -19.10 -13.41 4.91
CA LYS A 112 -18.08 -14.25 4.27
C LYS A 112 -18.54 -15.71 4.33
N HIS A 113 -18.94 -16.23 3.18
CA HIS A 113 -19.64 -17.51 3.08
C HIS A 113 -20.89 -17.50 3.99
N GLU A 114 -20.94 -18.39 4.99
CA GLU A 114 -22.05 -18.56 5.93
C GLU A 114 -21.80 -17.87 7.29
N LYS A 115 -20.72 -17.10 7.42
CA LYS A 115 -20.35 -16.43 8.68
C LYS A 115 -20.32 -14.92 8.52
N LEU A 116 -20.65 -14.24 9.61
CA LEU A 116 -20.44 -12.80 9.75
C LEU A 116 -19.02 -12.56 10.26
N ASN A 117 -18.26 -11.76 9.51
CA ASN A 117 -16.93 -11.34 9.94
C ASN A 117 -16.97 -9.85 10.27
N LEU A 118 -16.47 -9.50 11.46
CA LEU A 118 -16.14 -8.12 11.81
C LEU A 118 -14.82 -7.77 11.14
N VAL A 119 -14.82 -6.75 10.28
CA VAL A 119 -13.64 -6.29 9.56
C VAL A 119 -13.43 -4.80 9.79
N THR A 120 -12.16 -4.40 9.80
CA THR A 120 -11.74 -2.99 9.86
C THR A 120 -11.58 -2.49 8.44
N GLU A 121 -12.20 -1.36 8.11
CA GLU A 121 -12.14 -0.77 6.78
C GLU A 121 -11.95 0.75 6.83
N GLY A 122 -11.33 1.32 5.80
CA GLY A 122 -11.24 2.78 5.66
C GLY A 122 -12.62 3.43 5.42
N ILE A 123 -12.83 4.59 6.04
CA ILE A 123 -14.09 5.34 5.93
C ILE A 123 -14.27 5.94 4.53
N THR A 124 -13.17 6.39 3.91
CA THR A 124 -13.13 6.88 2.52
C THR A 124 -12.27 5.96 1.66
N ALA A 125 -12.35 6.08 0.33
CA ALA A 125 -11.48 5.33 -0.60
C ALA A 125 -9.99 5.58 -0.31
N ARG A 126 -9.63 6.85 -0.03
CA ARG A 126 -8.29 7.23 0.43
C ARG A 126 -7.89 6.49 1.69
N ASP A 127 -8.71 6.58 2.75
CA ASP A 127 -8.40 5.91 4.02
C ASP A 127 -8.28 4.38 3.83
N HIS A 128 -9.10 3.80 2.96
CA HIS A 128 -9.09 2.36 2.70
C HIS A 128 -7.78 1.92 2.02
N VAL A 129 -7.34 2.65 0.99
CA VAL A 129 -6.07 2.39 0.30
C VAL A 129 -4.90 2.54 1.28
N LEU A 130 -4.84 3.65 2.02
CA LEU A 130 -3.77 3.89 2.99
C LEU A 130 -3.77 2.83 4.10
N TYR A 131 -4.93 2.47 4.64
CA TYR A 131 -5.07 1.41 5.64
C TYR A 131 -4.45 0.10 5.15
N ASN A 132 -4.81 -0.36 3.96
CA ASN A 132 -4.30 -1.62 3.43
C ASN A 132 -2.78 -1.60 3.23
N ILE A 133 -2.20 -0.47 2.80
CA ILE A 133 -0.76 -0.35 2.63
C ILE A 133 -0.06 -0.35 3.99
N VAL A 134 -0.54 0.45 4.95
CA VAL A 134 0.02 0.52 6.32
C VAL A 134 -0.09 -0.83 7.02
N PHE A 135 -1.26 -1.48 6.95
CA PHE A 135 -1.47 -2.81 7.48
C PHE A 135 -0.50 -3.80 6.85
N SER A 136 -0.28 -3.73 5.54
CA SER A 136 0.69 -4.57 4.84
C SER A 136 2.13 -4.36 5.33
N ILE A 137 2.53 -3.11 5.61
CA ILE A 137 3.84 -2.80 6.22
C ILE A 137 3.95 -3.47 7.58
N ILE A 138 3.01 -3.19 8.50
CA ILE A 138 3.06 -3.69 9.88
C ILE A 138 3.03 -5.22 9.91
N ASN A 139 2.14 -5.85 9.14
CA ASN A 139 2.05 -7.29 9.05
C ASN A 139 3.33 -7.92 8.50
N THR A 140 4.00 -7.27 7.53
CA THR A 140 5.30 -7.73 7.03
C THR A 140 6.38 -7.64 8.10
N LEU A 141 6.44 -6.53 8.85
CA LEU A 141 7.42 -6.35 9.93
C LEU A 141 7.19 -7.41 11.02
N ASP A 142 5.97 -7.57 11.50
CA ASP A 142 5.65 -8.53 12.57
C ASP A 142 6.00 -9.97 12.17
N SER A 143 5.58 -10.41 10.98
CA SER A 143 5.83 -11.78 10.49
C SER A 143 7.29 -12.06 10.14
N THR A 144 8.08 -11.04 9.78
CA THR A 144 9.50 -11.23 9.44
C THR A 144 10.39 -11.22 10.70
N PHE A 145 9.97 -10.51 11.76
CA PHE A 145 10.72 -10.43 13.02
C PHE A 145 10.36 -11.50 14.05
N TYR A 146 9.21 -12.19 13.90
CA TYR A 146 8.89 -13.38 14.70
C TYR A 146 9.53 -14.64 14.10
N ARG A 147 10.78 -14.94 14.47
CA ARG A 147 11.27 -16.33 14.54
C ARG A 147 11.15 -16.80 16.00
N PRO A 148 10.19 -17.68 16.34
CA PRO A 148 10.22 -18.33 17.64
C PRO A 148 11.45 -19.25 17.68
N TYR A 149 12.27 -19.07 18.72
CA TYR A 149 13.32 -20.02 19.10
C TYR A 149 12.69 -21.34 19.56
#